data_AF-A0A3R7H381-F1
#
_entry.id   AF-A0A3R7H381-F1
#
_cell.length_a   1.000
_cell.length_b   1.000
_cell.length_c   1.000
_cell.angle_alpha   90.00
_cell.angle_beta   90.00
_cell.angle_gamma   90.00
#
_symmetry.space_group_name_H-M   'P 1'
#
loop_
_entity.id
_entity.type
_entity.pdbx_description
1 polymer ?
#
loop_
_entity_poly.entity_id
_entity_poly.type
_entity_poly.pdbx_seq_one_letter_code
_entity_poly.pdbx_strand_id
1 'polypeptide(L)' 'MALSGNVCDSDWSVSAVTHRADGGFACVIQLSHNTPEGVFKHEFTHSNIFPTERDAVLAGLREGMVWVQLKMSKTLSV' A
#
# COMPACT_ATOMS: atom_id res chain seq x y z
N MET A 1 1.47 -19.14 -3.37
CA MET A 1 1.68 -17.97 -4.24
C MET A 1 0.90 -16.85 -3.62
N ALA A 2 1.56 -15.75 -3.27
CA ALA A 2 0.92 -14.55 -2.74
C ALA A 2 0.53 -13.66 -3.92
N LEU A 3 -0.70 -13.18 -3.97
CA LEU A 3 -1.07 -12.16 -4.94
C LEU A 3 -0.42 -10.83 -4.55
N SER A 4 0.19 -10.16 -5.51
CA SER A 4 0.69 -8.80 -5.34
C SER A 4 0.18 -7.90 -6.44
N GLY A 5 0.05 -6.62 -6.12
CA GLY A 5 -0.24 -5.55 -7.04
C GLY A 5 0.75 -4.42 -6.86
N ASN A 6 1.05 -3.71 -7.94
CA ASN A 6 1.90 -2.53 -7.89
C ASN A 6 1.27 -1.44 -8.75
N VAL A 7 1.27 -0.22 -8.23
CA VAL A 7 0.88 1.01 -8.92
C VAL A 7 2.04 1.97 -8.77
N CYS A 8 2.58 2.45 -9.87
CA CYS A 8 3.66 3.42 -9.87
C CYS A 8 3.32 4.62 -10.74
N ASP A 9 3.85 5.75 -10.33
CA ASP A 9 3.87 7.01 -11.06
C ASP A 9 5.31 7.56 -10.99
N SER A 10 5.55 8.68 -11.67
CA SER A 10 6.85 9.32 -11.85
C SER A 10 7.62 9.50 -10.55
N ASP A 11 6.92 9.97 -9.51
CA ASP A 11 7.53 10.33 -8.22
C ASP A 11 7.19 9.35 -7.11
N TRP A 12 6.27 8.40 -7.31
CA TRP A 12 5.84 7.51 -6.22
C TRP A 12 5.45 6.12 -6.70
N SER A 13 5.46 5.16 -5.79
CA SER A 13 4.95 3.81 -6.03
C SER A 13 4.26 3.25 -4.80
N VAL A 14 3.26 2.42 -5.04
CA VAL A 14 2.49 1.68 -4.04
C VAL A 14 2.50 0.22 -4.46
N SER A 15 3.01 -0.64 -3.61
CA SER A 15 2.99 -2.09 -3.74
C SER A 15 2.10 -2.67 -2.65
N ALA A 16 1.26 -3.61 -3.01
CA ALA A 16 0.42 -4.36 -2.10
C ALA A 16 0.76 -5.84 -2.25
N VAL A 17 1.14 -6.51 -1.16
CA VAL A 17 1.49 -7.93 -1.15
C VAL A 17 0.61 -8.64 -0.15
N THR A 18 -0.15 -9.62 -0.62
CA THR A 18 -1.00 -10.41 0.27
C THR A 18 -0.26 -11.58 0.88
N HIS A 19 -0.67 -11.97 2.07
CA HIS A 19 -0.19 -13.18 2.70
C HIS A 19 -1.34 -13.83 3.47
N ARG A 20 -1.24 -15.14 3.67
CA ARG A 20 -2.20 -15.86 4.49
C ARG A 20 -2.06 -15.40 5.94
N ALA A 21 -3.20 -15.08 6.52
CA ALA A 21 -3.35 -14.73 7.91
C ALA A 21 -4.43 -15.62 8.53
N ASP A 22 -4.52 -15.62 9.85
CA ASP A 22 -5.51 -16.44 10.52
C ASP A 22 -6.93 -15.95 10.19
N GLY A 23 -7.76 -16.83 9.64
CA GLY A 23 -9.10 -16.47 9.14
C GLY A 23 -9.17 -15.85 7.74
N GLY A 24 -8.08 -15.77 6.97
CA GLY A 24 -8.12 -15.31 5.57
C GLY A 24 -6.79 -14.80 5.02
N PHE A 25 -6.82 -13.61 4.43
CA PHE A 25 -5.68 -12.95 3.79
C PHE A 25 -5.49 -11.53 4.32
N ALA A 26 -4.29 -11.24 4.79
CA ALA A 26 -3.84 -9.90 5.12
C ALA A 26 -3.07 -9.29 3.94
N CYS A 27 -2.96 -7.96 3.91
CA CYS A 27 -2.22 -7.24 2.89
C CYS A 27 -1.16 -6.33 3.54
N VAL A 28 0.09 -6.46 3.11
CA VAL A 28 1.15 -5.51 3.42
C VAL A 28 1.23 -4.50 2.29
N ILE A 29 1.19 -3.23 2.65
CA ILE A 29 1.20 -2.11 1.73
C ILE A 29 2.54 -1.39 1.93
N GLN A 30 3.31 -1.31 0.85
CA GLN A 30 4.56 -0.59 0.79
C GLN A 30 4.39 0.58 -0.14
N LEU A 31 4.64 1.79 0.33
CA LEU A 31 4.63 2.98 -0.50
C LEU A 31 5.98 3.67 -0.46
N SER A 32 6.39 4.19 -1.61
CA SER A 32 7.63 4.90 -1.81
C SER A 32 7.32 6.21 -2.52
N HIS A 33 7.87 7.32 -2.06
CA HIS A 33 7.75 8.63 -2.67
C HIS A 33 9.14 9.24 -2.79
N ASN A 34 9.61 9.38 -4.02
CA ASN A 34 10.83 10.08 -4.37
C ASN A 34 10.55 11.58 -4.33
N THR A 35 11.09 12.24 -3.30
CA THR A 35 11.08 13.70 -3.22
C THR A 35 12.49 14.23 -3.52
N PRO A 36 12.63 15.51 -3.91
CA PRO A 36 13.95 16.13 -4.06
C PRO A 36 14.80 16.08 -2.79
N GLU A 37 14.15 15.97 -1.63
CA GLU A 37 14.77 15.92 -0.30
C GLU A 37 15.19 14.49 0.11
N GLY A 38 14.69 13.47 -0.60
CA GLY A 38 15.00 12.07 -0.35
C GLY A 38 13.88 11.11 -0.74
N VAL A 39 14.19 9.81 -0.65
CA VAL A 39 13.20 8.74 -0.89
C VAL A 39 12.50 8.42 0.42
N PHE A 40 11.23 8.83 0.53
CA PHE A 40 10.36 8.42 1.62
C PHE A 40 9.85 7.01 1.33
N LYS A 41 9.99 6.09 2.28
CA LYS A 41 9.41 4.75 2.20
C LYS A 41 8.61 4.48 3.46
N HIS A 42 7.40 3.98 3.29
CA HIS A 42 6.53 3.60 4.39
C HIS A 42 5.90 2.25 4.10
N GLU A 43 5.91 1.39 5.11
CA GLU A 43 5.30 0.07 5.06
C GLU A 43 4.31 -0.03 6.21
N PHE A 44 3.11 -0.51 5.90
CA PHE A 44 2.08 -0.79 6.88
C PHE A 44 1.21 -1.97 6.44
N THR A 45 0.65 -2.67 7.42
CA THR A 45 -0.25 -3.80 7.16
C THR A 45 -1.69 -3.32 7.26
N HIS A 46 -2.51 -3.68 6.27
CA HIS A 46 -3.94 -3.42 6.29
C HIS A 46 -4.54 -4.09 7.53
N SER A 47 -5.27 -3.35 8.36
CA SER A 47 -5.77 -3.86 9.65
C SER A 47 -6.87 -4.92 9.50
N ASN A 48 -7.51 -4.99 8.33
CA ASN A 48 -8.58 -5.95 8.05
C ASN A 48 -8.07 -7.24 7.38
N ILE A 49 -8.70 -8.37 7.71
CA ILE A 49 -8.49 -9.68 7.08
C ILE A 49 -9.56 -9.88 6.02
N PHE A 50 -9.17 -10.31 4.81
CA PHE A 50 -10.10 -10.53 3.70
C PHE A 50 -10.30 -12.01 3.40
N PRO A 51 -11.48 -12.40 2.89
CA PRO A 51 -11.75 -13.78 2.51
C PRO A 51 -10.98 -14.22 1.26
N THR A 52 -10.57 -13.29 0.39
CA THR A 52 -9.83 -13.59 -0.84
C THR A 52 -8.57 -12.74 -1.00
N GLU A 53 -7.55 -13.28 -1.67
CA GLU A 53 -6.32 -12.53 -2.00
C GLU A 53 -6.59 -11.31 -2.89
N ARG A 54 -7.57 -11.41 -3.80
CA ARG A 54 -7.94 -10.29 -4.68
C ARG A 54 -8.50 -9.12 -3.90
N ASP A 55 -9.41 -9.37 -2.97
CA ASP A 55 -10.00 -8.32 -2.14
C ASP A 55 -8.93 -7.66 -1.27
N ALA A 56 -8.03 -8.45 -0.69
CA ALA A 56 -6.92 -7.93 0.10
C ALA A 56 -5.96 -7.05 -0.72
N VAL A 57 -5.57 -7.47 -1.94
CA VAL A 57 -4.72 -6.64 -2.81
C VAL A 57 -5.45 -5.37 -3.22
N LEU A 58 -6.71 -5.45 -3.64
CA LEU A 58 -7.47 -4.28 -4.11
C LEU A 58 -7.70 -3.26 -2.99
N ALA A 59 -8.02 -3.74 -1.79
CA ALA A 59 -8.15 -2.88 -0.61
C ALA A 59 -6.81 -2.25 -0.22
N GLY A 60 -5.72 -3.03 -0.21
CA GLY A 60 -4.40 -2.51 0.10
C GLY A 60 -3.90 -1.46 -0.90
N LEU A 61 -4.11 -1.70 -2.20
CA LEU A 61 -3.79 -0.70 -3.23
C LEU A 61 -4.63 0.57 -3.07
N ARG A 62 -5.93 0.44 -2.79
CA ARG A 62 -6.81 1.60 -2.58
C ARG A 62 -6.35 2.43 -1.38
N GLU A 63 -6.04 1.79 -0.26
CA GLU A 63 -5.55 2.48 0.93
C GLU A 63 -4.20 3.16 0.67
N GLY A 64 -3.27 2.47 0.03
CA GLY A 64 -1.97 3.05 -0.36
C GLY A 64 -2.11 4.26 -1.29
N MET A 65 -3.02 4.20 -2.27
CA MET A 65 -3.30 5.35 -3.15
C MET A 65 -3.87 6.54 -2.39
N VAL A 66 -4.81 6.32 -1.45
CA VAL A 66 -5.35 7.40 -0.60
C VAL A 66 -4.25 8.01 0.25
N TRP A 67 -3.35 7.19 0.80
CA TRP A 67 -2.24 7.66 1.61
C TRP A 67 -1.27 8.54 0.82
N VAL A 68 -0.90 8.10 -0.39
CA VAL A 68 -0.09 8.92 -1.31
C VAL A 68 -0.80 10.21 -1.66
N GLN A 69 -2.11 10.17 -1.96
CA GLN A 69 -2.88 11.36 -2.28
C GLN A 69 -2.91 12.36 -1.11
N LEU A 70 -3.05 11.88 0.13
CA LEU A 70 -2.99 12.69 1.34
C LEU A 70 -1.59 13.28 1.56
N LYS A 71 -0.53 12.52 1.26
CA LYS A 71 0.86 12.99 1.32
C LYS A 71 1.13 14.09 0.29
N MET A 72 0.69 13.90 -0.95
CA MET A 72 0.80 14.88 -2.04
C MET A 72 0.00 16.15 -1.76
N SER A 73 -1.15 16.02 -1.10
CA SER A 73 -1.98 17.16 -0.69
C SER A 73 -1.39 17.96 0.48
N LYS A 74 -0.19 17.60 0.98
CA LYS A 74 0.44 18.15 2.19
C LYS A 74 -0.41 18.04 3.45
N THR A 75 -1.43 17.17 3.44
CA THR A 75 -2.27 16.89 4.61
C THR A 75 -1.50 16.06 5.63
N LEU A 76 -0.57 15.23 5.16
CA LEU A 76 0.32 14.43 6.00
C LEU A 76 1.73 15.05 6.01
N SER A 77 2.08 15.69 7.13
CA SER A 77 3.44 16.23 7.35
C SER A 77 4.47 15.17 7.77
N VAL A 78 4.06 13.89 7.90
CA VAL A 78 4.90 12.81 8.46
C VAL A 78 5.97 12.28 7.52
#